data_AF-A0A1B6CG07-F1
#
_entry.id   AF-A0A1B6CG07-F1
#
_cell.length_a   1.000
_cell.length_b   1.000
_cell.length_c   1.000
_cell.angle_alpha   90.00
_cell.angle_beta   90.00
_cell.angle_gamma   90.00
#
_symmetry.space_group_name_H-M   'P 1'
#
loop_
_entity.id
_entity.type
_entity.pdbx_description
1 polymer ?
#
loop_
_entity_poly.entity_id
_entity_poly.type
_entity_poly.pdbx_seq_one_letter_code
_entity_poly.pdbx_strand_id
1 'polypeptide(L)'
;IREIAVECNISFGSCQEILSEKLQMRRIKAKFVPKLLTEDQKQQRIHVSEELLQKANDNKSFLKHVITGDETWVSLNKKIAKLHKNNLKQSVPMLPSAM
;
A
#
# COMPACT_ATOMS: atom_id res chain seq x y z
N ILE A 1 -16.44 2.13 -16.91
CA ILE A 1 -17.21 3.19 -17.61
C ILE A 1 -17.05 3.09 -19.12
N ARG A 2 -15.84 3.18 -19.72
CA ARG A 2 -15.69 3.01 -21.18
C ARG A 2 -16.21 1.66 -21.68
N GLU A 3 -15.83 0.57 -21.02
CA GLU A 3 -16.31 -0.79 -21.33
C GLU A 3 -17.85 -0.86 -21.30
N ILE A 4 -18.45 -0.40 -20.19
CA ILE A 4 -19.93 -0.35 -20.03
C ILE A 4 -20.59 0.51 -21.12
N ALA A 5 -20.01 1.66 -21.47
CA ALA A 5 -20.57 2.53 -22.51
C ALA A 5 -20.56 1.85 -23.89
N VAL A 6 -19.52 1.08 -24.20
CA VAL A 6 -19.42 0.28 -25.43
C VAL A 6 -20.44 -0.87 -25.41
N GLU A 7 -20.50 -1.62 -24.31
CA GLU A 7 -21.40 -2.77 -24.16
C GLU A 7 -22.89 -2.36 -24.23
N CYS A 8 -23.23 -1.20 -23.64
CA CYS A 8 -24.58 -0.65 -23.68
C CYS A 8 -24.87 0.20 -24.94
N ASN A 9 -23.91 0.37 -25.85
CA ASN A 9 -24.01 1.23 -27.03
C ASN A 9 -24.54 2.65 -26.73
N ILE A 10 -23.99 3.28 -25.68
CA ILE A 10 -24.34 4.64 -25.27
C ILE A 10 -23.10 5.53 -25.18
N SER A 11 -23.29 6.84 -25.16
CA SER A 11 -22.19 7.77 -24.95
C SER A 11 -21.56 7.61 -23.57
N PHE A 12 -20.26 7.92 -23.46
CA PHE A 12 -19.55 7.93 -22.17
C PHE A 12 -20.24 8.85 -21.14
N GLY A 13 -20.71 10.02 -21.57
CA GLY A 13 -21.40 10.99 -20.71
C GLY A 13 -22.73 10.45 -20.18
N SER A 14 -23.53 9.81 -21.05
CA SER A 14 -24.77 9.16 -20.64
C SER A 14 -24.51 8.01 -19.67
N CYS A 15 -23.48 7.20 -19.92
CA CYS A 15 -23.06 6.13 -19.00
C CYS A 15 -22.65 6.71 -17.63
N GLN A 16 -21.90 7.81 -17.62
CA GLN A 16 -21.51 8.48 -16.38
C GLN A 16 -22.71 9.01 -15.60
N GLU A 17 -23.64 9.71 -16.25
CA GLU A 17 -24.88 10.24 -15.62
C GLU A 17 -25.74 9.12 -15.04
N ILE A 18 -25.93 8.02 -15.79
CA ILE A 18 -26.69 6.87 -15.31
C ILE A 18 -26.02 6.28 -14.07
N LEU A 19 -24.70 6.05 -14.10
CA LEU A 19 -23.98 5.46 -12.97
C LEU A 19 -23.98 6.37 -11.75
N SER A 20 -23.69 7.67 -11.89
CA SER A 20 -23.56 8.57 -10.73
C SER A 20 -24.89 9.14 -10.24
N GLU A 21 -25.78 9.59 -11.13
CA GLU A 21 -26.99 10.33 -10.75
C GLU A 21 -28.22 9.43 -10.64
N LYS A 22 -28.41 8.47 -11.55
CA LYS A 22 -29.60 7.61 -11.55
C LYS A 22 -29.44 6.41 -10.63
N LEU A 23 -28.26 5.79 -10.66
CA LEU A 23 -27.94 4.62 -9.84
C LEU A 23 -27.19 4.98 -8.55
N GLN A 24 -26.82 6.24 -8.35
CA GLN A 24 -26.15 6.73 -7.14
C GLN A 24 -24.85 5.96 -6.81
N MET A 25 -24.16 5.47 -7.85
CA MET A 25 -22.91 4.74 -7.70
C MET A 25 -21.74 5.71 -7.54
N ARG A 26 -20.86 5.40 -6.59
CA ARG A 26 -19.61 6.15 -6.40
C ARG A 26 -18.43 5.32 -6.87
N ARG A 27 -17.47 5.98 -7.50
CA ARG A 27 -16.21 5.33 -7.87
C ARG A 27 -15.38 5.08 -6.60
N ILE A 28 -15.19 3.82 -6.26
CA ILE A 28 -14.34 3.40 -5.15
C ILE A 28 -12.98 3.01 -5.73
N LYS A 29 -11.89 3.49 -5.11
CA LYS A 29 -10.55 3.00 -5.45
C LYS A 29 -10.39 1.59 -4.90
N ALA A 30 -9.91 0.66 -5.73
CA ALA A 30 -9.53 -0.66 -5.25
C ALA A 30 -8.45 -0.51 -4.17
N LYS A 31 -8.60 -1.23 -3.06
CA LYS A 31 -7.56 -1.33 -2.02
C LYS A 31 -6.68 -2.52 -2.36
N PHE A 32 -5.36 -2.34 -2.31
CA PHE A 32 -4.43 -3.44 -2.46
C PHE A 32 -4.47 -4.32 -1.20
N VAL A 33 -4.73 -5.61 -1.39
CA VAL A 33 -4.61 -6.62 -0.35
C VAL A 33 -3.36 -7.44 -0.67
N PRO A 34 -2.37 -7.53 0.24
CA PRO A 34 -1.06 -8.15 -0.05
C PRO A 34 -1.11 -9.61 -0.52
N LYS A 35 -2.20 -10.33 -0.22
CA LYS A 35 -2.34 -11.75 -0.53
C LYS A 35 -3.79 -12.11 -0.83
N LEU A 36 -3.99 -12.92 -1.88
CA LEU A 36 -5.24 -13.63 -2.09
C LEU A 36 -5.31 -14.82 -1.14
N LEU A 37 -6.32 -14.83 -0.27
CA LEU A 37 -6.49 -15.88 0.73
C LEU A 37 -7.25 -17.07 0.14
N THR A 38 -6.84 -18.28 0.52
CA THR A 38 -7.65 -19.49 0.28
C THR A 38 -8.90 -19.47 1.17
N GLU A 39 -9.88 -20.30 0.85
CA GLU A 39 -11.11 -20.36 1.65
C GLU A 39 -10.82 -20.77 3.10
N ASP A 40 -9.98 -21.80 3.30
CA ASP A 40 -9.55 -22.21 4.64
C ASP A 40 -8.86 -21.08 5.42
N GLN A 41 -8.04 -20.26 4.76
CA GLN A 41 -7.39 -19.10 5.40
C GLN A 41 -8.42 -18.03 5.82
N LYS A 42 -9.52 -17.87 5.06
CA LYS A 42 -10.59 -16.96 5.45
C LYS A 42 -11.36 -17.50 6.66
N GLN A 43 -11.73 -18.78 6.63
CA GLN A 43 -12.44 -19.43 7.73
C GLN A 43 -11.62 -19.37 9.02
N GLN A 44 -10.32 -19.67 8.93
CA GLN A 44 -9.43 -19.57 10.08
C GLN A 44 -9.34 -18.14 10.63
N ARG A 45 -9.32 -17.12 9.75
CA ARG A 45 -9.32 -15.71 10.19
C ARG A 45 -10.62 -15.33 10.88
N ILE A 46 -11.77 -15.79 10.37
CA ILE A 46 -13.06 -15.54 11.01
C ILE A 46 -13.07 -16.15 12.41
N HIS A 47 -12.74 -17.45 12.49
CA HIS A 47 -12.71 -18.19 13.74
C HIS A 47 -11.82 -17.53 14.81
N VAL A 48 -10.57 -17.22 14.47
CA VAL A 48 -9.65 -16.53 15.40
C VAL A 48 -10.18 -15.14 15.79
N SER A 49 -10.81 -14.41 14.87
CA SER A 49 -11.37 -13.09 15.18
C SER A 49 -12.55 -13.17 16.14
N GLU A 50 -13.42 -14.17 15.98
CA GLU A 50 -14.55 -14.42 16.88
C GLU A 50 -14.06 -14.77 18.29
N GLU A 51 -13.07 -15.65 18.41
CA GLU A 51 -12.48 -15.98 19.71
C GLU A 51 -11.84 -14.76 20.41
N LEU A 52 -11.11 -13.95 19.65
CA LEU A 52 -10.49 -12.72 20.17
C LEU A 52 -11.54 -11.69 20.59
N LEU A 53 -12.63 -11.56 19.83
CA LEU A 53 -13.74 -10.69 20.16
C LEU A 53 -14.43 -11.13 21.46
N GLN A 54 -14.70 -12.43 21.61
CA GLN A 54 -15.28 -12.98 22.83
C GLN A 54 -14.40 -12.70 24.04
N LYS A 55 -13.09 -12.95 23.95
CA LYS A 55 -12.13 -12.64 25.02
C LYS A 55 -12.10 -11.16 25.40
N ALA A 56 -12.19 -10.27 24.40
CA ALA A 56 -12.23 -8.83 24.64
C ALA A 56 -13.53 -8.39 25.34
N ASN A 57 -14.66 -9.04 25.04
CA ASN A 57 -15.95 -8.77 25.68
C ASN A 57 -16.00 -9.31 27.11
N ASP A 58 -15.50 -10.52 27.34
CA ASP A 58 -15.51 -11.18 28.65
C ASP A 58 -14.55 -10.51 29.65
N ASN A 59 -13.45 -9.93 29.15
CA ASN A 59 -12.46 -9.26 29.97
C ASN A 59 -12.08 -7.89 29.39
N LYS A 60 -12.63 -6.82 30.00
CA LYS A 60 -12.32 -5.42 29.63
C LYS A 60 -10.84 -5.04 29.72
N SER A 61 -10.04 -5.77 30.49
CA SER A 61 -8.60 -5.54 30.62
C SER A 61 -7.78 -6.37 29.63
N PHE A 62 -8.38 -7.26 28.83
CA PHE A 62 -7.69 -8.12 27.88
C PHE A 62 -6.71 -7.34 26.99
N LEU A 63 -7.20 -6.28 26.33
CA LEU A 63 -6.39 -5.47 25.42
C LEU A 63 -5.24 -4.74 26.11
N LYS A 64 -5.33 -4.46 27.43
CA LYS A 64 -4.24 -3.79 28.18
C LYS A 64 -3.00 -4.67 28.33
N HIS A 65 -3.13 -5.97 28.13
CA HIS A 65 -2.04 -6.94 28.26
C HIS A 65 -1.51 -7.40 26.89
N VAL A 66 -2.06 -6.88 25.77
CA VAL A 66 -1.60 -7.23 24.44
C VAL A 66 -0.36 -6.39 24.10
N ILE A 67 0.75 -7.05 23.83
CA ILE A 67 1.98 -6.46 23.31
C ILE A 67 2.12 -6.92 21.86
N THR A 68 2.30 -5.98 20.93
CA THR A 68 2.49 -6.26 19.50
C THR A 68 3.73 -5.57 18.97
N GLY A 69 4.35 -6.14 17.94
CA GLY A 69 5.50 -5.58 17.24
C GLY A 69 5.57 -6.15 15.82
N ASP A 70 6.04 -5.34 14.88
CA ASP A 70 6.30 -5.74 13.50
C ASP A 70 7.53 -4.99 12.99
N GLU A 71 8.23 -5.58 12.03
CA GLU A 71 9.46 -5.03 11.48
C GLU A 71 9.18 -4.32 10.16
N THR A 72 9.64 -3.08 10.04
CA THR A 72 9.55 -2.32 8.78
C THR A 72 10.94 -2.07 8.23
N TRP A 73 11.14 -2.41 6.95
CA TRP A 73 12.38 -2.12 6.25
C TRP A 73 12.62 -0.60 6.16
N VAL A 74 13.78 -0.15 6.66
CA VAL A 74 14.22 1.25 6.52
C VAL A 74 15.19 1.36 5.35
N SER A 75 14.78 2.06 4.29
CA SER A 75 15.67 2.32 3.15
C SER A 75 16.53 3.56 3.38
N LEU A 76 17.86 3.39 3.41
CA LEU A 76 18.81 4.51 3.45
C LEU A 76 18.95 5.11 2.03
N ASN A 77 18.37 6.29 1.81
CA ASN A 77 18.52 7.00 0.54
C ASN A 77 19.98 7.44 0.32
N LYS A 78 20.60 6.96 -0.77
CA LYS A 78 22.00 7.16 -1.19
C LYS A 78 22.37 8.62 -1.57
N LYS A 79 21.74 9.66 -1.02
CA LYS A 79 22.15 11.06 -1.28
C LYS A 79 23.49 11.39 -0.63
N ILE A 80 23.87 10.72 0.46
CA ILE A 80 25.16 10.94 1.16
C ILE A 80 26.35 10.30 0.40
N ALA A 81 26.14 9.17 -0.29
CA ALA A 81 27.21 8.47 -1.02
C ALA A 81 27.76 9.27 -2.23
N LYS A 82 26.98 10.23 -2.77
CA LYS A 82 27.41 11.06 -3.90
C LYS A 82 28.33 12.21 -3.48
N LEU A 83 28.16 12.74 -2.26
CA LEU A 83 29.01 13.80 -1.71
C LEU A 83 30.43 13.29 -1.41
N HIS A 84 30.56 12.07 -0.87
CA HIS A 84 31.87 11.49 -0.57
C HIS A 84 32.71 11.20 -1.82
N LYS A 85 32.08 10.83 -2.96
CA LYS A 85 32.76 10.59 -4.23
C LYS A 85 33.24 11.86 -4.94
N ASN A 86 32.57 12.99 -4.74
CA ASN A 86 32.94 14.26 -5.39
C ASN A 86 34.10 14.97 -4.67
N ASN A 87 34.18 14.87 -3.33
CA ASN A 87 35.25 15.50 -2.57
C ASN A 87 36.62 14.82 -2.76
N LEU A 88 36.66 13.52 -3.06
CA LEU A 88 37.91 12.79 -3.33
C LEU A 88 38.49 13.01 -4.73
N LYS A 89 37.70 13.56 -5.67
CA LYS A 89 38.17 13.87 -7.04
C LYS A 89 38.80 15.26 -7.16
N GLN A 90 38.56 16.17 -6.21
CA GLN A 90 39.09 17.53 -6.24
C GLN A 90 40.46 17.67 -5.54
N SER A 91 40.96 16.63 -4.87
CA SER A 91 42.20 16.67 -4.09
C SER A 91 43.43 16.05 -4.77
N VAL A 92 43.35 15.67 -6.06
CA VAL A 92 44.53 15.16 -6.79
C VAL A 92 45.19 16.34 -7.53
N PRO A 93 46.38 16.83 -7.11
CA PRO A 93 47.07 17.87 -7.85
C PRO A 93 47.57 17.31 -9.19
N MET A 94 47.28 18.04 -10.28
CA MET A 94 47.84 17.78 -11.61
C MET A 94 49.37 17.88 -11.53
N LEU A 95 50.07 16.76 -11.67
CA LEU A 95 51.52 16.77 -11.87
C LEU A 95 51.83 17.35 -13.27
N PRO A 96 52.82 18.25 -13.41
CA PRO A 96 53.19 18.75 -14.72
C PRO A 96 53.74 17.61 -15.58
N SER A 97 53.21 17.45 -16.80
CA SER A 97 53.85 16.61 -17.81
C SER A 97 55.25 17.15 -18.07
N ALA A 98 56.27 16.34 -17.78
CA ALA A 98 57.63 16.61 -18.22
C ALA A 98 57.75 16.39 -19.74
N MET A 99 58.63 17.21 -20.33
CA MET A 99 58.94 17.48 -21.74
C MET A 99 58.85 16.31 -22.72
#